data_AF-A0A4R2CL28-F1
#
_entry.id   AF-A0A4R2CL28-F1
#
_cell.length_a   1.000
_cell.length_b   1.000
_cell.length_c   1.000
_cell.angle_alpha   90.00
_cell.angle_beta   90.00
_cell.angle_gamma   90.00
#
_symmetry.space_group_name_H-M   'P 1'
#
loop_
_entity.id
_entity.type
_entity.pdbx_description
1 polymer ?
#
loop_
_entity_poly.entity_id
_entity_poly.type
_entity_poly.pdbx_seq_one_letter_code
_entity_poly.pdbx_strand_id
1 'polypeptide(L)'
;NSTLSKSNYPSSGHHSLCSTRPLAQSARKREAKDLLHIQGWIQRVDEIVQRGKNAYLADILLQEAGDSLMMKLGEAANRLSRAGVLAPEGIDWALAVANRNFIIHQYDAINRAITWQTLSVDLPEWRDSLLQLFADADSELTDEADEADEADETLRPKDM
;
A
#
# COMPACT_ATOMS: atom_id res chain seq x y z
N ASN A 1 -45.61 50.99 -18.46
CA ASN A 1 -44.49 50.60 -17.56
C ASN A 1 -44.34 49.09 -17.62
N SER A 2 -43.50 48.59 -18.51
CA SER A 2 -42.09 48.24 -18.22
C SER A 2 -42.01 46.85 -17.56
N THR A 3 -41.26 45.84 -18.00
CA THR A 3 -40.36 45.62 -19.14
C THR A 3 -40.21 44.08 -19.22
N LEU A 4 -40.02 43.53 -20.41
CA LEU A 4 -39.60 42.14 -20.64
C LEU A 4 -38.33 41.79 -19.85
N SER A 5 -38.22 40.57 -19.33
CA SER A 5 -36.93 39.86 -19.31
C SER A 5 -37.13 38.35 -19.29
N LYS A 6 -36.73 37.72 -20.40
CA LYS A 6 -36.50 36.28 -20.51
C LYS A 6 -35.20 35.95 -19.78
N SER A 7 -35.16 34.84 -19.05
CA SER A 7 -33.90 34.17 -18.76
C SER A 7 -34.09 32.66 -18.88
N ASN A 8 -33.66 32.15 -20.03
CA ASN A 8 -33.27 30.77 -20.26
C ASN A 8 -31.91 30.55 -19.59
N TYR A 9 -31.78 29.52 -18.77
CA TYR A 9 -30.49 28.85 -18.54
C TYR A 9 -30.68 27.34 -18.64
N PRO A 10 -29.97 26.64 -19.54
CA PRO A 10 -29.89 25.20 -19.55
C PRO A 10 -28.69 24.68 -18.75
N SER A 11 -28.83 23.44 -18.26
CA SER A 11 -27.81 22.40 -18.06
C SER A 11 -26.55 22.71 -17.25
N SER A 12 -26.30 21.89 -16.22
CA SER A 12 -24.97 21.28 -16.02
C SER A 12 -25.10 19.99 -15.21
N GLY A 13 -25.18 18.87 -15.93
CA GLY A 13 -24.87 17.56 -15.35
C GLY A 13 -23.39 17.53 -15.01
N HIS A 14 -23.07 17.49 -13.71
CA HIS A 14 -21.73 17.13 -13.26
C HIS A 14 -21.58 15.61 -13.38
N HIS A 15 -21.35 15.13 -14.61
CA HIS A 15 -20.60 13.89 -14.78
C HIS A 15 -19.17 14.20 -14.35
N SER A 16 -18.86 13.81 -13.12
CA SER A 16 -17.49 13.80 -12.60
C SER A 16 -16.71 12.78 -13.44
N LEU A 17 -16.11 13.26 -14.53
CA LEU A 17 -15.10 12.50 -15.25
C LEU A 17 -13.91 12.38 -14.30
N CYS A 18 -13.79 11.21 -13.67
CA CYS A 18 -12.58 10.78 -12.99
C CYS A 18 -11.45 10.82 -14.02
N SER A 19 -10.75 11.95 -14.06
CA SER A 19 -9.62 12.18 -14.94
C SER A 19 -8.41 11.45 -14.35
N THR A 20 -8.25 10.17 -14.68
CA THR A 20 -6.98 9.45 -14.46
C THR A 20 -5.95 10.03 -15.43
N ARG A 21 -5.23 11.06 -14.99
CA ARG A 21 -4.03 11.51 -15.67
C ARG A 21 -3.03 10.35 -15.60
N PRO A 22 -2.52 9.84 -16.73
CA PRO A 22 -1.55 8.74 -16.69
C PRO A 22 -0.36 9.17 -15.85
N LEU A 23 -0.07 8.43 -14.78
CA LEU A 23 1.14 8.63 -13.99
C LEU A 23 2.35 8.35 -14.89
N ALA A 24 3.43 9.10 -14.69
CA ALA A 24 4.70 8.75 -15.30
C ALA A 24 5.09 7.32 -14.87
N GLN A 25 5.59 6.50 -15.78
CA GLN A 25 5.93 5.09 -15.53
C GLN A 25 6.83 4.90 -14.29
N SER A 26 7.74 5.84 -14.03
CA SER A 26 8.58 5.83 -12.83
C SER A 26 7.81 6.00 -11.51
N ALA A 27 6.65 6.66 -11.51
CA ALA A 27 5.78 6.76 -10.35
C ALA A 27 5.07 5.42 -10.07
N ARG A 28 4.46 4.81 -11.10
CA ARG A 28 3.81 3.48 -10.98
C ARG A 28 4.77 2.41 -10.46
N LYS A 29 6.01 2.39 -10.94
CA LYS A 29 7.04 1.47 -10.43
C LYS A 29 7.39 1.69 -8.96
N ARG A 30 7.38 2.93 -8.47
CA ARG A 30 7.62 3.21 -7.05
C ARG A 30 6.47 2.71 -6.19
N GLU A 31 5.23 2.94 -6.65
CA GLU A 31 4.01 2.44 -6.00
C GLU A 31 4.00 0.90 -5.96
N ALA A 32 4.32 0.25 -7.07
CA ALA A 32 4.45 -1.21 -7.15
C ALA A 32 5.49 -1.75 -6.16
N LYS A 33 6.69 -1.13 -6.09
CA LYS A 33 7.72 -1.50 -5.12
C LYS A 33 7.25 -1.31 -3.67
N ASP A 34 6.52 -0.24 -3.37
CA ASP A 34 5.96 -0.02 -2.03
C ASP A 34 4.92 -1.09 -1.65
N LEU A 35 4.07 -1.51 -2.60
CA LEU A 35 3.12 -2.61 -2.39
C LEU A 35 3.84 -3.95 -2.13
N LEU A 36 4.89 -4.28 -2.90
CA LEU A 36 5.65 -5.51 -2.66
C LEU A 36 6.45 -5.47 -1.35
N HIS A 37 6.93 -4.30 -0.92
CA HIS A 37 7.50 -4.16 0.42
C HIS A 37 6.47 -4.45 1.52
N ILE A 38 5.25 -3.92 1.39
CA ILE A 38 4.13 -4.21 2.31
C ILE A 38 3.88 -5.71 2.38
N GLN A 39 3.77 -6.39 1.23
CA GLN A 39 3.58 -7.84 1.17
C GLN A 39 4.68 -8.59 1.95
N GLY A 40 5.94 -8.25 1.71
CA GLY A 40 7.07 -8.87 2.41
C GLY A 40 7.11 -8.56 3.92
N TRP A 41 6.60 -7.42 4.37
CA TRP A 41 6.49 -7.12 5.80
C TRP A 41 5.33 -7.87 6.46
N ILE A 42 4.20 -8.00 5.79
CA ILE A 42 3.07 -8.81 6.26
C ILE A 42 3.50 -10.28 6.42
N GLN A 43 4.29 -10.84 5.50
CA GLN A 43 4.84 -12.19 5.65
C GLN A 43 5.70 -12.33 6.93
N ARG A 44 6.51 -11.33 7.26
CA ARG A 44 7.29 -11.31 8.51
C ARG A 44 6.40 -11.17 9.75
N VAL A 45 5.27 -10.48 9.63
CA VAL A 45 4.25 -10.46 10.69
C VAL A 45 3.68 -11.85 10.90
N ASP A 46 3.35 -12.58 9.82
CA ASP A 46 2.86 -13.96 9.90
C ASP A 46 3.86 -14.88 10.63
N GLU A 47 5.16 -14.71 10.39
CA GLU A 47 6.21 -15.43 11.13
C GLU A 47 6.20 -15.14 12.64
N ILE A 48 5.96 -13.88 13.04
CA ILE A 48 5.81 -13.50 14.46
C ILE A 48 4.53 -14.13 15.03
N VAL A 49 3.42 -14.02 14.31
CA VAL A 49 2.11 -14.53 14.75
C VAL A 49 2.15 -16.05 14.93
N GLN A 50 2.84 -16.77 14.04
CA GLN A 50 3.00 -18.23 14.12
C GLN A 50 3.73 -18.69 15.38
N ARG A 51 4.65 -17.87 15.93
CA ARG A 51 5.29 -18.16 17.24
C ARG A 51 4.31 -18.07 18.42
N GLY A 52 3.19 -17.39 18.22
CA GLY A 52 2.09 -17.29 19.18
C GLY A 52 2.25 -16.18 20.20
N LYS A 53 1.11 -15.80 20.80
CA LYS A 53 0.98 -14.64 21.70
C LYS A 53 1.94 -14.71 22.89
N ASN A 54 2.07 -15.88 23.51
CA ASN A 54 2.91 -16.03 24.70
C ASN A 54 4.40 -15.81 24.37
N ALA A 55 4.87 -16.30 23.22
CA ALA A 55 6.25 -16.06 22.79
C ALA A 55 6.49 -14.58 22.52
N TYR A 56 5.57 -13.92 21.82
CA TYR A 56 5.63 -12.49 21.56
C TYR A 56 5.65 -11.65 22.86
N LEU A 57 4.77 -11.95 23.81
CA LEU A 57 4.69 -11.20 25.07
C LEU A 57 5.92 -11.42 25.99
N ALA A 58 6.60 -12.55 25.86
CA ALA A 58 7.78 -12.89 26.66
C ALA A 58 9.11 -12.39 26.05
N ASP A 59 9.13 -12.00 24.77
CA ASP A 59 10.35 -11.62 24.05
C ASP A 59 10.28 -10.15 23.57
N ILE A 60 11.09 -9.30 24.19
CA ILE A 60 11.20 -7.89 23.83
C ILE A 60 11.63 -7.72 22.38
N LEU A 61 12.49 -8.58 21.83
CA LEU A 61 12.93 -8.45 20.44
C LEU A 61 11.80 -8.77 19.45
N LEU A 62 10.89 -9.69 19.80
CA LEU A 62 9.68 -9.92 18.99
C LEU A 62 8.74 -8.72 19.05
N GLN A 63 8.65 -8.04 20.19
CA GLN A 63 7.85 -6.81 20.33
C GLN A 63 8.42 -5.68 19.48
N GLU A 64 9.73 -5.42 19.59
CA GLU A 64 10.44 -4.43 18.79
C GLU A 64 10.35 -4.74 17.28
N ALA A 65 10.42 -6.01 16.90
CA ALA A 65 10.21 -6.42 15.51
C ALA A 65 8.79 -6.10 15.04
N GLY A 66 7.77 -6.39 15.85
CA GLY A 66 6.37 -6.04 15.58
C GLY A 66 6.17 -4.53 15.41
N ASP A 67 6.69 -3.74 16.33
CA ASP A 67 6.63 -2.27 16.29
C ASP A 67 7.31 -1.74 15.02
N SER A 68 8.49 -2.27 14.68
CA SER A 68 9.23 -1.92 13.46
C SER A 68 8.42 -2.20 12.18
N LEU A 69 7.74 -3.34 12.11
CA LEU A 69 6.91 -3.70 10.97
C LEU A 69 5.71 -2.76 10.84
N MET A 70 5.01 -2.46 11.95
CA MET A 70 3.88 -1.52 11.95
C MET A 70 4.30 -0.10 11.54
N MET A 71 5.48 0.37 11.99
CA MET A 71 6.03 1.65 11.56
C MET A 71 6.31 1.69 10.05
N LYS A 72 6.92 0.63 9.51
CA LYS A 72 7.22 0.53 8.07
C LYS A 72 5.95 0.48 7.23
N LEU A 73 4.94 -0.28 7.67
CA LEU A 73 3.64 -0.37 7.02
C LEU A 73 2.94 1.00 6.99
N GLY A 74 2.90 1.72 8.11
CA GLY A 74 2.29 3.06 8.16
C GLY A 74 3.03 4.08 7.27
N GLU A 75 4.36 3.99 7.19
CA GLU A 75 5.15 4.85 6.30
C GLU A 75 4.91 4.55 4.81
N ALA A 76 4.77 3.27 4.42
CA ALA A 76 4.39 2.91 3.06
C ALA A 76 2.94 3.32 2.73
N ALA A 77 2.00 3.13 3.66
CA ALA A 77 0.62 3.59 3.52
C ALA A 77 0.54 5.11 3.30
N ASN A 78 1.37 5.90 4.01
CA ASN A 78 1.48 7.34 3.78
C ASN A 78 1.93 7.65 2.35
N ARG A 79 2.95 6.95 1.84
CA ARG A 79 3.44 7.15 0.46
C ARG A 79 2.38 6.80 -0.58
N LEU A 80 1.72 5.65 -0.43
CA LEU A 80 0.64 5.20 -1.33
C LEU A 80 -0.54 6.18 -1.33
N SER A 81 -0.99 6.61 -0.15
CA SER A 81 -2.05 7.61 -0.02
C SER A 81 -1.69 8.93 -0.71
N ARG A 82 -0.45 9.43 -0.52
CA ARG A 82 0.03 10.65 -1.18
C ARG A 82 0.20 10.51 -2.69
N ALA A 83 0.46 9.30 -3.17
CA ALA A 83 0.51 8.98 -4.60
C ALA A 83 -0.90 8.83 -5.23
N GLY A 84 -1.96 8.82 -4.42
CA GLY A 84 -3.34 8.66 -4.88
C GLY A 84 -3.77 7.21 -5.06
N VAL A 85 -3.00 6.24 -4.54
CA VAL A 85 -3.38 4.83 -4.53
C VAL A 85 -4.51 4.64 -3.52
N LEU A 86 -5.67 4.21 -4.02
CA LEU A 86 -6.84 3.96 -3.19
C LEU A 86 -6.65 2.70 -2.35
N ALA A 87 -7.00 2.77 -1.07
CA ALA A 87 -7.06 1.59 -0.23
C ALA A 87 -8.24 0.70 -0.68
N PRO A 88 -8.07 -0.64 -0.70
CA PRO A 88 -9.18 -1.55 -0.91
C PRO A 88 -10.14 -1.52 0.29
N GLU A 89 -11.31 -2.14 0.13
CA GLU A 89 -12.24 -2.34 1.24
C GLU A 89 -11.55 -3.09 2.40
N GLY A 90 -11.84 -2.69 3.64
CA GLY A 90 -11.21 -3.24 4.83
C GLY A 90 -9.89 -2.57 5.23
N ILE A 91 -9.35 -1.67 4.41
CA ILE A 91 -8.11 -0.94 4.72
C ILE A 91 -8.35 0.57 4.78
N ASP A 92 -7.75 1.20 5.79
CA ASP A 92 -7.66 2.65 5.91
C ASP A 92 -6.19 3.08 6.05
N TRP A 93 -5.66 3.72 5.00
CA TRP A 93 -4.31 4.29 5.02
C TRP A 93 -4.12 5.34 6.11
N ALA A 94 -5.13 6.16 6.40
CA ALA A 94 -5.01 7.18 7.44
C ALA A 94 -4.87 6.53 8.83
N LEU A 95 -5.60 5.44 9.09
CA LEU A 95 -5.48 4.67 10.33
C LEU A 95 -4.07 4.05 10.47
N ALA A 96 -3.52 3.51 9.38
CA ALA A 96 -2.14 3.01 9.34
C ALA A 96 -1.11 4.07 9.78
N VAL A 97 -1.25 5.27 9.23
CA VAL A 97 -0.36 6.40 9.51
C VAL A 97 -0.52 6.86 10.96
N ALA A 98 -1.76 6.91 11.45
CA ALA A 98 -2.04 7.24 12.85
C ALA A 98 -1.38 6.24 13.81
N ASN A 99 -1.49 4.93 13.51
CA ASN A 99 -0.81 3.88 14.29
C ASN A 99 0.71 4.05 14.30
N ARG A 100 1.35 4.34 13.16
CA ARG A 100 2.79 4.64 13.10
C ARG A 100 3.17 5.83 13.98
N ASN A 101 2.36 6.90 13.97
CA ASN A 101 2.61 8.07 14.79
C ASN A 101 2.46 7.76 16.29
N PHE A 102 1.46 6.96 16.65
CA PHE A 102 1.27 6.52 18.02
C PHE A 102 2.46 5.70 18.53
N ILE A 103 2.91 4.69 17.77
CA ILE A 103 4.06 3.84 18.15
C ILE A 103 5.32 4.68 18.38
N ILE A 104 5.63 5.63 17.50
CA ILE A 104 6.84 6.45 17.61
C ILE A 104 6.78 7.42 18.80
N HIS A 105 5.61 7.98 19.09
CA HIS A 105 5.48 9.01 20.13
C HIS A 105 5.19 8.47 21.52
N GLN A 106 4.59 7.29 21.63
CA GLN A 106 4.14 6.69 22.89
C GLN A 106 4.75 5.30 23.10
N TYR A 107 5.97 5.06 22.60
CA TYR A 107 6.63 3.74 22.61
C TYR A 107 6.79 3.16 24.03
N ASP A 108 6.96 4.02 25.03
CA ASP A 108 7.07 3.68 26.45
C ASP A 108 5.73 3.27 27.09
N ALA A 109 4.61 3.61 26.45
CA ALA A 109 3.24 3.33 26.92
C ALA A 109 2.47 2.36 26.02
N ILE A 110 3.14 1.65 25.10
CA ILE A 110 2.48 0.72 24.19
C ILE A 110 1.86 -0.45 24.96
N ASN A 111 0.54 -0.63 24.78
CA ASN A 111 -0.15 -1.82 25.26
C ASN A 111 0.14 -3.00 24.32
N ARG A 112 1.02 -3.91 24.74
CA ARG A 112 1.43 -5.10 23.98
C ARG A 112 0.27 -6.04 23.60
N ALA A 113 -0.83 -6.04 24.35
CA ALA A 113 -2.00 -6.82 23.98
C ALA A 113 -2.73 -6.23 22.76
N ILE A 114 -2.73 -4.90 22.63
CA ILE A 114 -3.30 -4.20 21.46
C ILE A 114 -2.37 -4.38 20.26
N THR A 115 -1.06 -4.23 20.42
CA THR A 115 -0.10 -4.49 19.33
C THR A 115 -0.24 -5.91 18.81
N TRP A 116 -0.34 -6.89 19.71
CA TRP A 116 -0.59 -8.28 19.32
C TRP A 116 -1.90 -8.45 18.53
N GLN A 117 -2.98 -7.77 18.93
CA GLN A 117 -4.25 -7.82 18.21
C GLN A 117 -4.06 -7.34 16.77
N THR A 118 -3.38 -6.21 16.57
CA THR A 118 -3.12 -5.70 15.21
C THR A 118 -2.25 -6.64 14.39
N LEU A 119 -1.20 -7.20 14.98
CA LEU A 119 -0.34 -8.15 14.28
C LEU A 119 -1.09 -9.44 13.90
N SER A 120 -1.95 -9.95 14.78
CA SER A 120 -2.55 -11.29 14.63
C SER A 120 -3.93 -11.32 13.97
N VAL A 121 -4.59 -10.17 13.81
CA VAL A 121 -5.92 -10.07 13.22
C VAL A 121 -5.93 -9.06 12.09
N ASP A 122 -5.65 -7.78 12.37
CA ASP A 122 -5.79 -6.70 11.39
C ASP A 122 -4.85 -6.90 10.18
N LEU A 123 -3.57 -7.23 10.42
CA LEU A 123 -2.58 -7.36 9.35
C LEU A 123 -2.77 -8.61 8.46
N PRO A 124 -3.19 -9.77 8.99
CA PRO A 124 -3.68 -10.87 8.16
C PRO A 124 -4.88 -10.48 7.26
N GLU A 125 -5.85 -9.72 7.76
CA GLU A 125 -6.98 -9.23 6.95
C GLU A 125 -6.52 -8.27 5.84
N TRP A 126 -5.49 -7.45 6.13
CA TRP A 126 -4.86 -6.62 5.11
C TRP A 126 -4.20 -7.42 4.00
N ARG A 127 -3.53 -8.52 4.33
CA ARG A 127 -2.91 -9.41 3.33
C ARG A 127 -3.95 -9.83 2.29
N ASP A 128 -5.11 -10.26 2.77
CA ASP A 128 -6.16 -10.82 1.95
C ASP A 128 -6.81 -9.70 1.10
N SER A 129 -7.02 -8.52 1.70
CA SER A 129 -7.57 -7.33 1.01
C SER A 129 -6.62 -6.75 -0.05
N LEU A 130 -5.31 -6.90 0.11
CA LEU A 130 -4.28 -6.38 -0.81
C LEU A 130 -3.86 -7.37 -1.90
N LEU A 131 -4.39 -8.60 -1.90
CA LEU A 131 -3.90 -9.68 -2.75
C LEU A 131 -3.87 -9.29 -4.24
N GLN A 132 -4.93 -8.63 -4.73
CA GLN A 132 -4.99 -8.18 -6.13
C GLN A 132 -3.97 -7.06 -6.41
N LEU A 133 -3.81 -6.10 -5.51
CA LEU A 133 -2.83 -5.02 -5.68
C LEU A 133 -1.39 -5.53 -5.69
N PHE A 134 -1.08 -6.59 -4.93
CA PHE A 134 0.22 -7.23 -5.00
C PHE A 134 0.46 -7.91 -6.35
N ALA A 135 -0.53 -8.61 -6.90
CA ALA A 135 -0.42 -9.24 -8.21
C ALA A 135 -0.24 -8.21 -9.34
N ASP A 136 -0.98 -7.10 -9.29
CA ASP A 136 -0.86 -6.01 -10.26
C ASP A 136 0.52 -5.34 -10.17
N ALA A 137 1.04 -5.15 -8.95
CA ALA A 137 2.36 -4.58 -8.70
C ALA A 137 3.50 -5.48 -9.19
N ASP A 138 3.38 -6.80 -9.02
CA ASP A 138 4.34 -7.78 -9.54
C ASP A 138 4.37 -7.76 -11.07
N SER A 139 3.20 -7.67 -11.71
CA SER A 139 3.07 -7.56 -13.16
C SER A 139 3.74 -6.29 -13.72
N GLU A 140 3.50 -5.12 -13.13
CA GLU A 140 4.12 -3.83 -13.55
C GLU A 140 5.66 -3.84 -13.45
N LEU A 141 6.25 -4.70 -12.62
CA LEU A 141 7.71 -4.83 -12.51
C LEU A 141 8.30 -5.97 -13.35
N THR A 142 7.52 -6.97 -13.75
CA THR A 142 7.97 -8.11 -14.56
C THR A 142 7.94 -7.82 -16.06
N ASP A 143 7.07 -6.92 -16.53
CA ASP A 143 6.97 -6.47 -17.94
C ASP A 143 8.30 -5.92 -18.54
N GLU A 144 9.34 -5.65 -17.74
CA GLU A 144 10.67 -5.23 -18.21
C GLU A 144 11.74 -6.32 -18.23
N ALA A 145 11.57 -7.40 -17.46
CA ALA A 145 12.55 -8.50 -17.48
C ALA A 145 12.55 -9.19 -18.85
N ASP A 146 11.37 -9.25 -19.49
CA ASP A 146 11.19 -9.87 -20.79
C ASP A 146 11.67 -8.96 -21.96
N GLU A 147 11.52 -7.63 -21.86
CA GLU A 147 12.06 -6.70 -22.88
C GLU A 147 13.61 -6.59 -22.82
N ALA A 148 14.21 -6.74 -21.64
CA ALA A 148 15.66 -6.70 -21.48
C ALA A 148 16.35 -7.97 -22.01
N ASP A 149 15.68 -9.12 -21.99
CA ASP A 149 16.20 -10.39 -22.53
C ASP A 149 16.02 -10.46 -24.07
N GLU A 150 14.94 -9.90 -24.62
CA GLU A 150 14.73 -9.84 -26.09
C GLU A 150 15.70 -8.85 -26.77
N ALA A 151 16.12 -7.79 -26.08
CA ALA A 151 17.12 -6.84 -26.57
C ALA A 151 18.56 -7.43 -26.61
N ASP A 152 18.87 -8.46 -25.82
CA ASP A 152 20.18 -9.16 -25.83
C ASP A 152 20.23 -10.27 -26.90
N GLU A 153 19.10 -10.91 -27.22
CA GLU A 153 19.04 -11.95 -28.26
C GLU A 153 19.23 -11.40 -29.68
N THR A 154 18.87 -10.13 -29.94
CA THR A 154 19.08 -9.49 -31.24
C THR A 154 20.54 -9.10 -31.54
N LEU A 155 21.43 -9.18 -30.54
CA LEU A 155 22.86 -8.88 -30.70
C LEU A 155 23.74 -10.12 -30.87
N ARG A 156 23.16 -11.34 -30.87
CA ARG A 156 23.91 -12.54 -31.23
C ARG A 156 24.08 -12.58 -32.75
N PRO A 157 25.33 -12.54 -33.28
CA PRO A 157 25.55 -12.74 -34.71
C PRO A 157 25.00 -14.10 -35.10
N LYS A 158 24.07 -14.14 -36.05
CA LYS A 158 23.73 -15.37 -36.76
C LYS A 158 24.96 -15.76 -37.59
N ASP A 159 25.58 -16.84 -37.14
CA ASP A 159 26.51 -17.73 -37.84
C ASP A 159 27.93 -17.21 -38.09
N MET A 160 28.91 -17.98 -37.57
CA MET A 160 29.92 -18.62 -38.42
C MET A 160 30.50 -19.88 -37.76
#